data_AF-A0A0R2AY41-F1
#
_entry.id   AF-A0A0R2AY41-F1
#
_cell.length_a   1.000
_cell.length_b   1.000
_cell.length_c   1.000
_cell.angle_alpha   90.00
_cell.angle_beta   90.00
_cell.angle_gamma   90.00
#
_symmetry.space_group_name_H-M   'P 1'
#
loop_
_entity.id
_entity.type
_entity.pdbx_description
1 polymer ?
#
loop_
_entity_poly.entity_id
_entity_poly.type
_entity_poly.pdbx_seq_one_letter_code
_entity_poly.pdbx_strand_id
1 'polypeptide(L)'
;MEMAIVIFIISLLILIIMPNVAKQRSNAEKVNTQALQAELDTQAQLYADEKGTEMENVAPTDLEKAGYLTAKQVAAIEKHHLKVEKNEQ
;
A
#
# COMPACT_ATOMS: atom_id res chain seq x y z
N MET A 1 35.99 -21.45 -23.80
CA MET A 1 34.59 -21.91 -23.89
C MET A 1 34.00 -22.19 -22.52
N GLU A 2 34.76 -22.80 -21.59
CA GLU A 2 34.31 -23.12 -20.22
C GLU A 2 33.73 -21.90 -19.47
N MET A 3 34.45 -20.77 -19.46
CA MET A 3 33.96 -19.53 -18.83
C MET A 3 32.72 -18.93 -19.52
N ALA A 4 32.57 -19.13 -20.84
CA ALA A 4 31.43 -18.62 -21.61
C ALA A 4 30.15 -19.40 -21.30
N ILE A 5 30.27 -20.72 -21.12
CA ILE A 5 29.13 -21.58 -20.74
C ILE A 5 28.68 -21.26 -19.31
N VAL A 6 29.63 -20.99 -18.39
CA VAL A 6 29.31 -20.63 -17.01
C VAL A 6 28.52 -19.33 -16.92
N ILE A 7 28.96 -18.27 -17.61
CA ILE A 7 28.21 -16.99 -17.63
C ILE A 7 26.86 -17.13 -18.34
N PHE A 8 26.76 -18.02 -19.35
CA PHE A 8 25.52 -18.32 -20.04
C PHE A 8 24.51 -19.01 -19.11
N ILE A 9 24.95 -19.95 -18.28
CA ILE A 9 24.07 -20.61 -17.32
C ILE A 9 23.65 -19.63 -16.21
N ILE A 10 24.57 -18.82 -15.67
CA ILE A 10 24.26 -17.83 -14.64
C ILE A 10 23.22 -16.82 -15.14
N SER A 11 23.34 -16.35 -16.39
CA SER A 11 22.37 -15.41 -16.95
C SER A 11 20.97 -16.02 -17.08
N LEU A 12 20.85 -17.30 -17.48
CA LEU A 12 19.57 -18.01 -17.51
C LEU A 12 18.95 -18.15 -16.12
N LEU A 13 19.75 -18.45 -15.10
CA LEU A 13 19.27 -18.54 -13.71
C LEU A 13 18.74 -17.18 -13.21
N ILE A 14 19.45 -16.08 -13.49
CA ILE A 14 19.00 -14.72 -13.13
C ILE A 14 17.69 -14.37 -13.84
N LEU A 15 17.55 -14.71 -15.13
CA LEU A 15 16.33 -14.46 -15.91
C LEU A 15 15.11 -15.21 -15.37
N ILE A 16 15.29 -16.38 -14.76
CA ILE A 16 14.18 -17.15 -14.15
C ILE A 16 13.77 -16.55 -12.80
N ILE A 17 14.74 -16.07 -12.00
CA ILE A 17 14.48 -15.57 -10.64
C ILE A 17 13.92 -14.14 -10.66
N MET A 18 14.44 -13.27 -11.53
CA MET A 18 14.04 -11.86 -11.65
C MET A 18 12.52 -11.63 -11.79
N PRO A 19 11.78 -12.30 -12.69
CA PRO A 19 10.34 -12.09 -12.82
C PRO A 19 9.57 -12.54 -11.57
N ASN A 20 10.04 -13.59 -10.89
CA ASN A 20 9.41 -14.09 -9.67
C ASN A 20 9.57 -13.10 -8.51
N VAL A 21 10.77 -12.51 -8.34
CA VAL A 21 11.05 -11.48 -7.33
C VAL A 21 10.25 -10.21 -7.60
N ALA A 22 10.17 -9.76 -8.86
CA ALA A 22 9.39 -8.60 -9.24
C ALA A 22 7.89 -8.78 -8.94
N LYS A 23 7.34 -9.98 -9.22
CA LYS A 23 5.94 -10.32 -8.92
C LYS A 23 5.67 -10.35 -7.42
N GLN A 24 6.57 -10.91 -6.62
CA GLN A 24 6.44 -10.93 -5.15
C GLN A 24 6.46 -9.51 -4.57
N ARG A 25 7.37 -8.65 -5.04
CA ARG A 25 7.41 -7.23 -4.66
C ARG A 25 6.11 -6.52 -5.00
N SER A 26 5.61 -6.66 -6.24
CA SER A 26 4.35 -6.04 -6.66
C SER A 26 3.15 -6.53 -5.83
N ASN A 27 3.10 -7.81 -5.50
CA ASN A 27 2.05 -8.36 -4.64
C ASN A 27 2.13 -7.78 -3.21
N ALA A 28 3.33 -7.68 -2.64
CA ALA A 28 3.51 -7.08 -1.32
C ALA A 28 3.09 -5.60 -1.32
N GLU A 29 3.44 -4.85 -2.37
CA GLU A 29 2.98 -3.46 -2.56
C GLU A 29 1.45 -3.39 -2.62
N LYS A 30 0.78 -4.27 -3.39
CA LYS A 30 -0.69 -4.31 -3.46
C LYS A 30 -1.35 -4.63 -2.12
N VAL A 31 -0.89 -5.66 -1.42
CA VAL A 31 -1.46 -6.07 -0.13
C VAL A 31 -1.29 -4.96 0.90
N ASN A 32 -0.12 -4.30 0.92
CA ASN A 32 0.13 -3.16 1.81
C ASN A 32 -0.82 -1.99 1.51
N THR A 33 -0.97 -1.60 0.23
CA THR A 33 -1.89 -0.54 -0.17
C THR A 33 -3.35 -0.87 0.19
N GLN A 34 -3.78 -2.13 0.04
CA GLN A 34 -5.12 -2.57 0.44
C GLN A 34 -5.33 -2.50 1.96
N ALA A 35 -4.33 -2.92 2.75
CA ALA A 35 -4.40 -2.80 4.20
C ALA A 35 -4.46 -1.34 4.65
N LEU A 36 -3.68 -0.46 4.02
CA LEU A 36 -3.68 0.97 4.29
C LEU A 36 -5.03 1.63 3.92
N GLN A 37 -5.66 1.21 2.82
CA GLN A 37 -7.01 1.63 2.46
C GLN A 37 -8.04 1.20 3.51
N ALA A 38 -8.02 -0.07 3.91
CA ALA A 38 -8.94 -0.57 4.94
C ALA A 38 -8.75 0.13 6.30
N GLU A 39 -7.51 0.45 6.66
CA GLU A 39 -7.20 1.22 7.87
C GLU A 39 -7.73 2.65 7.74
N LEU A 40 -7.46 3.33 6.62
CA LEU A 40 -8.00 4.67 6.35
C LEU A 40 -9.54 4.69 6.47
N ASP A 41 -10.24 3.73 5.86
CA ASP A 41 -11.70 3.65 5.90
C ASP A 41 -12.20 3.40 7.33
N THR A 42 -11.58 2.46 8.06
CA THR A 42 -11.93 2.18 9.46
C THR A 42 -11.73 3.42 10.34
N GLN A 43 -10.60 4.11 10.20
CA GLN A 43 -10.31 5.31 10.98
C GLN A 43 -11.23 6.48 10.60
N ALA A 44 -11.55 6.64 9.31
CA ALA A 44 -12.50 7.64 8.85
C ALA A 44 -13.90 7.39 9.41
N GLN A 45 -14.34 6.12 9.46
CA GLN A 45 -15.61 5.74 10.07
C GLN A 45 -15.65 6.06 11.56
N LEU A 46 -14.61 5.69 12.32
CA LEU A 46 -14.52 5.98 13.75
C LEU A 46 -14.55 7.49 14.05
N TYR A 47 -13.83 8.27 13.24
CA TYR A 47 -13.83 9.74 13.37
C TYR A 47 -15.19 10.34 13.02
N ALA A 48 -15.82 9.87 11.94
CA ALA A 48 -17.15 10.27 11.50
C ALA A 48 -18.21 10.01 12.59
N ASP A 49 -18.17 8.83 13.19
CA ASP A 49 -19.08 8.43 14.27
C ASP A 49 -18.88 9.28 15.53
N GLU A 50 -17.62 9.60 15.89
CA GLU A 50 -17.32 10.42 17.07
C GLU A 50 -17.72 11.90 16.88
N LYS A 51 -17.51 12.45 15.68
CA LYS A 51 -17.76 13.87 15.38
C LYS A 51 -19.16 14.14 14.81
N GLY A 52 -19.93 13.10 14.49
CA GLY A 52 -21.23 13.22 13.82
C GLY A 52 -21.11 13.81 12.42
N THR A 53 -20.00 13.52 11.72
CA THR A 53 -19.74 14.00 10.36
C THR A 53 -19.84 12.86 9.37
N GLU A 54 -20.11 13.14 8.10
CA GLU A 54 -20.13 12.09 7.06
C GLU A 54 -18.69 11.61 6.78
N MET A 55 -18.52 10.29 6.64
CA MET A 55 -17.23 9.61 6.39
C MET A 55 -16.49 10.19 5.17
N GLU A 56 -17.22 10.58 4.14
CA GLU A 56 -16.70 11.14 2.87
C GLU A 56 -16.03 12.53 3.04
N ASN A 57 -16.35 13.23 4.12
CA ASN A 57 -15.80 14.56 4.44
C ASN A 57 -14.55 14.48 5.33
N VAL A 58 -14.12 13.28 5.72
CA VAL A 58 -12.98 13.10 6.61
C VAL A 58 -11.68 13.14 5.81
N ALA A 59 -10.88 14.18 6.03
CA ALA A 59 -9.57 14.30 5.38
C ALA A 59 -8.51 13.46 6.13
N PRO A 60 -7.56 12.82 5.41
CA PRO A 60 -6.44 12.10 6.05
C PRO A 60 -5.62 12.97 7.01
N THR A 61 -5.53 14.27 6.74
CA THR A 61 -4.85 15.25 7.62
C THR A 61 -5.58 15.47 8.94
N ASP A 62 -6.90 15.30 8.98
CA ASP A 62 -7.68 15.43 10.20
C ASP A 62 -7.55 14.17 11.07
N LEU A 63 -7.45 13.00 10.42
CA LEU A 63 -7.12 11.74 11.09
C LEU A 63 -5.70 11.75 11.67
N GLU A 64 -4.73 12.40 11.02
CA GLU A 64 -3.39 12.61 11.58
C GLU A 64 -3.42 13.49 12.83
N LYS A 65 -4.09 14.64 12.74
CA LYS A 65 -4.20 15.59 13.86
C LYS A 65 -4.94 15.00 15.05
N ALA A 66 -5.95 14.17 14.80
CA ALA A 66 -6.69 13.46 15.82
C ALA A 66 -5.98 12.18 16.31
N GLY A 67 -4.83 11.82 15.73
CA GLY A 67 -3.99 10.71 16.17
C GLY A 67 -4.43 9.32 15.70
N TYR A 68 -5.38 9.24 14.76
CA TYR A 68 -5.83 7.98 14.17
C TYR A 68 -4.88 7.45 13.09
N LEU A 69 -4.09 8.34 12.45
CA LEU A 69 -3.06 7.97 11.47
C LEU A 69 -1.71 8.58 11.84
N THR A 70 -0.64 7.85 11.51
CA THR A 70 0.73 8.34 11.63
C THR A 70 1.12 9.15 10.38
N ALA A 71 2.08 10.08 10.52
CA ALA A 71 2.64 10.83 9.39
C ALA A 71 3.14 9.94 8.24
N LYS A 72 3.63 8.73 8.55
CA LYS A 72 4.05 7.75 7.54
C LYS A 72 2.88 7.19 6.73
N GLN A 73 1.75 6.93 7.39
CA GLN A 73 0.52 6.46 6.74
C GLN A 73 -0.09 7.55 5.86
N VAL A 74 -0.13 8.80 6.34
CA VAL A 74 -0.59 9.96 5.54
C VAL A 74 0.25 10.15 4.29
N ALA A 75 1.57 10.13 4.40
CA ALA A 75 2.46 10.25 3.24
C ALA A 75 2.28 9.09 2.24
N ALA A 76 1.99 7.88 2.73
CA ALA A 76 1.69 6.74 1.87
C ALA A 76 0.31 6.88 1.18
N ILE A 77 -0.71 7.33 1.89
CA ILE A 77 -2.05 7.65 1.36
C ILE A 77 -1.94 8.68 0.24
N GLU A 78 -1.20 9.78 0.47
CA GLU A 78 -0.97 10.83 -0.52
C GLU A 78 -0.23 10.30 -1.75
N LYS A 79 0.84 9.53 -1.54
CA LYS A 79 1.65 8.94 -2.62
C LYS A 79 0.84 7.97 -3.48
N HIS A 80 -0.08 7.22 -2.87
CA HIS A 80 -0.91 6.24 -3.55
C HIS A 80 -2.27 6.81 -3.98
N HIS A 81 -2.52 8.11 -3.75
CA HIS A 81 -3.77 8.81 -4.05
C HIS A 81 -5.01 8.11 -3.47
N LEU A 82 -4.86 7.50 -2.29
CA LEU A 82 -5.95 6.82 -1.60
C LEU A 82 -6.95 7.86 -1.08
N LYS A 83 -8.23 7.54 -1.19
CA LYS A 83 -9.34 8.35 -0.68
C LYS A 83 -10.18 7.47 0.23
N VAL A 84 -10.90 8.10 1.15
CA VAL A 84 -11.87 7.38 1.96
C VAL A 84 -12.93 6.80 1.02
N GLU A 85 -13.04 5.48 1.00
CA GLU A 85 -14.07 4.77 0.24
C GLU A 85 -15.04 4.17 1.23
N LYS A 86 -16.33 4.42 1.01
CA LYS A 86 -17.36 3.73 1.78
C LYS A 86 -17.36 2.27 1.35
N ASN A 87 -16.72 1.42 2.15
CA ASN A 87 -16.82 -0.02 1.97
C ASN A 87 -18.25 -0.45 2.31
N GLU A 88 -19.11 -0.49 1.29
CA GLU A 88 -20.40 -1.17 1.35
C GLU A 88 -20.13 -2.68 1.34
N GLN A 89 -19.81 -3.23 2.52
CA GLN A 89 -19.93 -4.67 2.78
C GLN A 89 -21.37 -5.01 3.18
#